data_AF-A0A1C6R3X4-F1
#
_entry.id   AF-A0A1C6R3X4-F1
#
_cell.length_a   1.000
_cell.length_b   1.000
_cell.length_c   1.000
_cell.angle_alpha   90.00
_cell.angle_beta   90.00
_cell.angle_gamma   90.00
#
_symmetry.space_group_name_H-M   'P 1'
#
loop_
_entity.id
_entity.type
_entity.pdbx_description
1 polymer ?
#
loop_
_entity_poly.entity_id
_entity_poly.type
_entity_poly.pdbx_seq_one_letter_code
_entity_poly.pdbx_strand_id
1 'polypeptide(L)'
;MSSSVLYDTPGPKARVRNRVYTVVGSAAVLALIVFAVYRLNVKGQLEPEVWNIFNNAGVRADIRDGLLSTLKVFAIAGLLSLVLGLLLAVARLSDHKPVSLAATWFIELFRAIPLLITIYALWVVFLSYRDSLGPIGDNTAFWALVIGLSVYNGCVQAEVLRAGINAVPRGQVEAAYALGLRKSQVMTMLLLPQAVRSMLPTVISQLVVTLKDTSLGYIILYPELLFEAREMANNIIVNGENPITPVVIVVGAIYVTLCLALASLASWIERRGSRAKTGIAVAATTGPEPSDMIPAQPAGEGPAVEAAGVKKSDLP
;
A
#
# COMPACT_ATOMS: atom_id res chain seq x y z
N MET A 1 -22.97 -20.93 -2.91
CA MET A 1 -21.74 -20.12 -3.03
C MET A 1 -20.61 -20.94 -2.45
N SER A 2 -19.95 -21.71 -3.32
CA SER A 2 -18.89 -22.68 -3.04
C SER A 2 -17.67 -22.00 -2.42
N SER A 3 -17.41 -22.26 -1.13
CA SER A 3 -16.20 -21.82 -0.44
C SER A 3 -14.99 -22.55 -1.02
N SER A 4 -14.05 -21.75 -1.53
CA SER A 4 -12.69 -22.12 -1.92
C SER A 4 -12.08 -23.22 -1.04
N VAL A 5 -11.82 -24.36 -1.68
CA VAL A 5 -11.19 -25.56 -1.14
C VAL A 5 -9.68 -25.31 -1.06
N LEU A 6 -9.22 -24.68 0.02
CA LEU A 6 -7.81 -24.66 0.41
C LEU A 6 -7.59 -25.03 1.90
N TYR A 7 -8.68 -25.21 2.65
CA TYR A 7 -8.63 -25.74 4.01
C TYR A 7 -9.53 -26.98 4.08
N ASP A 8 -8.98 -28.11 4.51
CA ASP A 8 -9.80 -29.25 4.90
C ASP A 8 -10.83 -28.81 5.91
N THR A 9 -12.09 -29.19 5.71
CA THR A 9 -13.15 -28.86 6.67
C THR A 9 -12.76 -29.40 8.04
N PRO A 10 -12.67 -28.56 9.08
CA PRO A 10 -12.20 -29.01 10.39
C PRO A 10 -13.13 -30.10 10.91
N GLY A 11 -12.53 -31.23 11.28
CA GLY A 11 -13.24 -32.35 11.92
C GLY A 11 -13.90 -31.94 13.24
N PRO A 12 -14.78 -32.78 13.81
CA PRO A 12 -15.59 -32.42 14.98
C PRO A 12 -14.76 -31.96 16.19
N LYS A 13 -13.63 -32.63 16.48
CA LYS A 13 -12.68 -32.22 17.53
C LYS A 13 -11.99 -30.88 17.22
N ALA A 14 -11.66 -30.64 15.96
CA ALA A 14 -11.05 -29.38 15.53
C ALA A 14 -12.03 -28.19 15.63
N ARG A 15 -13.33 -28.40 15.33
CA ARG A 15 -14.36 -27.36 15.52
C ARG A 15 -14.53 -26.98 16.98
N VAL A 16 -14.55 -27.96 17.89
CA VAL A 16 -14.63 -27.69 19.34
C VAL A 16 -13.41 -26.91 19.80
N ARG A 17 -12.20 -27.34 19.40
CA ARG A 17 -10.95 -26.65 19.75
C ARG A 17 -10.90 -25.21 19.23
N ASN A 18 -11.31 -24.98 17.98
CA ASN A 18 -11.38 -23.63 17.42
C ASN A 18 -12.37 -22.75 18.18
N ARG A 19 -13.55 -23.27 18.55
CA ARG A 19 -14.51 -22.52 19.39
C ARG A 19 -13.93 -22.19 20.75
N VAL A 20 -13.26 -23.15 21.41
CA VAL A 20 -12.59 -22.90 22.69
C VAL A 20 -11.50 -21.83 22.54
N TYR A 21 -10.65 -21.91 21.52
CA TYR A 21 -9.63 -20.91 21.25
C TYR A 21 -10.20 -19.54 20.93
N THR A 22 -11.31 -19.46 20.17
CA THR A 22 -11.99 -18.19 19.92
C THR A 22 -12.58 -17.62 21.21
N VAL A 23 -13.25 -18.43 22.04
CA VAL A 23 -13.84 -17.96 23.30
C VAL A 23 -12.76 -17.51 24.27
N VAL A 24 -11.73 -18.32 24.48
CA VAL A 24 -10.59 -18.00 25.37
C VAL A 24 -9.84 -16.78 24.84
N GLY A 25 -9.60 -16.71 23.52
CA GLY A 25 -8.95 -15.57 22.87
C GLY A 25 -9.76 -14.28 23.02
N SER A 26 -11.06 -14.32 22.74
CA SER A 26 -11.96 -13.18 22.93
C SER A 26 -12.05 -12.76 24.40
N ALA A 27 -12.11 -13.72 25.33
CA ALA A 27 -12.10 -13.43 26.77
C ALA A 27 -10.78 -12.79 27.22
N ALA A 28 -9.64 -13.25 26.70
CA ALA A 28 -8.33 -12.66 26.99
C ALA A 28 -8.24 -11.21 26.46
N VAL A 29 -8.74 -10.94 25.25
CA VAL A 29 -8.80 -9.59 24.70
C VAL A 29 -9.71 -8.69 25.54
N LEU A 30 -10.89 -9.17 25.93
CA LEU A 30 -11.81 -8.42 26.80
C LEU A 30 -11.17 -8.15 28.17
N ALA A 31 -10.50 -9.12 28.77
CA ALA A 31 -9.80 -8.94 30.04
C ALA A 31 -8.70 -7.88 29.93
N LEU A 32 -7.95 -7.84 28.82
CA LEU A 32 -6.95 -6.79 28.56
C LEU A 32 -7.59 -5.41 28.42
N ILE A 33 -8.73 -5.30 27.73
CA ILE A 33 -9.46 -4.02 27.59
C ILE A 33 -9.95 -3.54 28.96
N VAL A 34 -10.59 -4.42 29.74
CA VAL A 34 -11.07 -4.10 31.08
C VAL A 34 -9.90 -3.69 31.99
N PHE A 35 -8.79 -4.42 31.95
CA PHE A 35 -7.58 -4.07 32.68
C PHE A 35 -7.04 -2.70 32.27
N ALA A 36 -6.98 -2.39 30.97
CA ALA A 36 -6.53 -1.09 30.49
C ALA A 36 -7.45 0.04 30.99
N VAL A 37 -8.77 -0.10 30.84
CA VAL A 37 -9.75 0.90 31.30
C VAL A 37 -9.67 1.08 32.82
N TYR A 38 -9.53 -0.01 33.58
CA TYR A 38 -9.34 0.05 35.02
C TYR A 38 -8.08 0.84 35.40
N ARG A 39 -6.95 0.57 34.73
CA ARG A 39 -5.69 1.30 34.96
C ARG A 39 -5.81 2.78 34.61
N LEU A 40 -6.56 3.13 33.56
CA LEU A 40 -6.83 4.53 33.20
C LEU A 40 -7.71 5.23 34.25
N ASN A 41 -8.74 4.54 34.76
CA ASN A 41 -9.62 5.07 35.79
C ASN A 41 -8.86 5.34 37.10
N VAL A 42 -8.00 4.40 37.52
CA VAL A 42 -7.17 4.56 38.73
C VAL A 42 -6.18 5.73 38.60
N LYS A 43 -5.75 6.07 37.39
CA LYS A 43 -4.89 7.24 37.11
C LYS A 43 -5.68 8.54 36.88
N GLY A 44 -6.98 8.57 37.14
CA GLY A 44 -7.81 9.77 36.91
C GLY A 44 -7.96 10.19 35.44
N GLN A 45 -7.47 9.40 34.48
CA GLN A 45 -7.46 9.77 33.05
C GLN A 45 -8.88 9.77 32.43
N LEU A 46 -9.87 9.22 33.14
CA LEU A 46 -11.28 9.22 32.77
C LEU A 46 -12.08 10.32 33.50
N GLU A 47 -11.43 11.13 34.34
CA GLU A 47 -12.10 12.22 35.05
C GLU A 47 -12.58 13.31 34.08
N PRO A 48 -13.78 13.88 34.25
CA PRO A 48 -14.31 14.88 33.33
C PRO A 48 -13.41 16.11 33.12
N GLU A 49 -12.64 16.48 34.15
CA GLU A 49 -11.72 17.63 34.15
C GLU A 49 -10.60 17.46 33.12
N VAL A 50 -10.07 16.25 33.01
CA VAL A 50 -9.03 15.85 32.05
C VAL A 50 -9.55 15.95 30.60
N TRP A 51 -10.84 15.71 30.39
CA TRP A 51 -11.48 15.84 29.07
C TRP A 51 -11.94 17.26 28.75
N ASN A 52 -12.08 18.13 29.76
CA ASN A 52 -12.47 19.52 29.57
C ASN A 52 -11.39 20.34 28.83
N ILE A 53 -10.16 19.85 28.72
CA ILE A 53 -9.08 20.50 27.96
C ILE A 53 -9.47 20.80 26.51
N PHE A 54 -10.30 19.95 25.87
CA PHE A 54 -10.74 20.14 24.48
C PHE A 54 -11.78 21.27 24.32
N ASN A 55 -12.37 21.74 25.41
CA ASN A 55 -13.20 22.94 25.41
C ASN A 55 -12.37 24.24 25.40
N ASN A 56 -11.05 24.16 25.58
CA ASN A 56 -10.17 25.30 25.43
C ASN A 56 -10.03 25.70 23.95
N ALA A 57 -10.06 27.01 23.68
CA ALA A 57 -9.95 27.54 22.31
C ALA A 57 -8.54 27.32 21.70
N GLY A 58 -7.48 27.39 22.50
CA GLY A 58 -6.10 27.10 22.10
C GLY A 58 -5.94 25.66 21.65
N VAL A 59 -6.36 24.70 22.49
CA VAL A 59 -6.31 23.26 22.16
C VAL A 59 -7.03 22.94 20.84
N ARG A 60 -8.19 23.57 20.59
CA ARG A 60 -8.88 23.38 19.30
C ARG A 60 -8.14 24.03 18.12
N ALA A 61 -7.48 25.16 18.33
CA ALA A 61 -6.66 25.80 17.31
C ALA A 61 -5.43 24.95 16.98
N ASP A 62 -4.74 24.41 17.99
CA ASP A 62 -3.57 23.55 17.83
C ASP A 62 -3.93 22.27 17.05
N ILE A 63 -5.04 21.61 17.41
CA ILE A 63 -5.53 20.43 16.67
C ILE A 63 -5.87 20.80 15.21
N ARG A 64 -6.51 21.93 14.97
CA ARG A 64 -6.85 22.40 13.62
C ARG A 64 -5.59 22.68 12.81
N ASP A 65 -4.62 23.38 13.39
CA ASP A 65 -3.41 23.82 12.68
C ASP A 65 -2.49 22.63 12.42
N GLY A 66 -2.33 21.73 13.40
CA GLY A 66 -1.66 20.44 13.21
C GLY A 66 -2.30 19.59 12.12
N LEU A 67 -3.64 19.50 12.09
CA LEU A 67 -4.39 18.81 11.03
C LEU A 67 -4.12 19.41 9.64
N LEU A 68 -4.16 20.75 9.52
CA LEU A 68 -3.89 21.44 8.27
C LEU A 68 -2.44 21.24 7.80
N SER A 69 -1.48 21.27 8.73
CA SER A 69 -0.06 20.96 8.45
C SER A 69 0.12 19.52 7.97
N THR A 70 -0.50 18.54 8.63
CA THR A 70 -0.53 17.13 8.21
C THR A 70 -1.07 17.00 6.79
N LEU A 71 -2.22 17.60 6.49
CA LEU A 71 -2.83 17.55 5.16
C LEU A 71 -2.00 18.28 4.10
N LYS A 72 -1.35 19.39 4.45
CA LYS A 72 -0.46 20.14 3.55
C LYS A 72 0.74 19.30 3.14
N VAL A 73 1.42 18.67 4.10
CA VAL A 73 2.55 17.77 3.82
C VAL A 73 2.07 16.59 2.99
N PHE A 74 0.97 15.94 3.39
CA PHE A 74 0.40 14.81 2.66
C PHE A 74 0.09 15.18 1.20
N ALA A 75 -0.56 16.31 0.95
CA ALA A 75 -0.95 16.73 -0.40
C ALA A 75 0.28 16.95 -1.29
N ILE A 76 1.29 17.66 -0.78
CA ILE A 76 2.49 18.00 -1.57
C ILE A 76 3.37 16.76 -1.74
N ALA A 77 3.67 16.02 -0.67
CA ALA A 77 4.49 14.82 -0.75
C ALA A 77 3.80 13.71 -1.55
N GLY A 78 2.49 13.55 -1.39
CA GLY A 78 1.67 12.63 -2.18
C GLY A 78 1.77 12.95 -3.67
N LEU A 79 1.52 14.20 -4.07
CA LEU A 79 1.62 14.63 -5.46
C LEU A 79 3.03 14.42 -6.04
N LEU A 80 4.07 14.87 -5.32
CA LEU A 80 5.45 14.72 -5.75
C LEU A 80 5.85 13.24 -5.85
N SER A 81 5.39 12.38 -4.94
CA SER A 81 5.64 10.94 -4.99
C SER A 81 5.00 10.27 -6.22
N LEU A 82 3.80 10.70 -6.63
CA LEU A 82 3.16 10.17 -7.83
C LEU A 82 3.92 10.56 -9.10
N VAL A 83 4.33 11.83 -9.18
CA VAL A 83 5.14 12.33 -10.31
C VAL A 83 6.49 11.62 -10.37
N LEU A 84 7.20 11.58 -9.24
CA LEU A 84 8.49 10.92 -9.15
C LEU A 84 8.39 9.42 -9.44
N GLY A 85 7.37 8.75 -8.90
CA GLY A 85 7.16 7.32 -9.13
C GLY A 85 6.89 6.98 -10.59
N LEU A 86 6.11 7.81 -11.29
CA LEU A 86 5.90 7.66 -12.73
C LEU A 86 7.21 7.83 -13.51
N LEU A 87 7.98 8.89 -13.22
CA LEU A 87 9.26 9.16 -13.88
C LEU A 87 10.26 8.04 -13.65
N LEU A 88 10.39 7.56 -12.41
CA LEU A 88 11.29 6.46 -12.04
C LEU A 88 10.87 5.12 -12.66
N ALA A 89 9.56 4.82 -12.74
CA ALA A 89 9.05 3.63 -13.40
C ALA A 89 9.43 3.61 -14.89
N VAL A 90 9.22 4.74 -15.58
CA VAL A 90 9.57 4.88 -17.00
C VAL A 90 11.09 4.81 -17.19
N ALA A 91 11.87 5.51 -16.37
CA ALA A 91 13.33 5.50 -16.44
C ALA A 91 13.90 4.09 -16.26
N ARG A 92 13.33 3.30 -15.35
CA ARG A 92 13.73 1.91 -15.12
C ARG A 92 13.36 0.94 -16.25
N LEU A 93 12.36 1.27 -17.07
CA LEU A 93 11.97 0.47 -18.25
C LEU A 93 12.62 0.95 -19.55
N SER A 94 13.53 1.92 -19.45
CA SER A 94 14.30 2.44 -20.59
C SER A 94 15.23 1.37 -21.17
N ASP A 95 15.41 1.35 -22.50
CA ASP A 95 16.43 0.49 -23.14
C ASP A 95 17.85 1.00 -22.87
N HIS A 96 17.97 2.29 -22.56
CA HIS A 96 19.26 2.88 -22.23
C HIS A 96 19.73 2.36 -20.88
N LYS A 97 20.59 1.34 -20.92
CA LYS A 97 21.15 0.68 -19.73
C LYS A 97 21.64 1.65 -18.64
N PRO A 98 22.33 2.77 -18.95
CA PRO A 98 22.75 3.72 -17.92
C PRO A 98 21.58 4.34 -17.15
N VAL A 99 20.50 4.71 -17.86
CA VAL A 99 19.29 5.31 -17.26
C VAL A 99 18.55 4.27 -16.41
N SER A 100 18.38 3.06 -16.95
CA SER A 100 17.73 1.97 -16.23
C SER A 100 18.49 1.57 -14.96
N LEU A 101 19.82 1.50 -15.04
CA LEU A 101 20.68 1.18 -13.90
C LEU A 101 20.66 2.27 -12.84
N ALA A 102 20.78 3.55 -13.25
CA ALA A 102 20.70 4.68 -12.32
C ALA A 102 19.35 4.71 -11.58
N ALA A 103 18.24 4.52 -12.31
CA ALA A 103 16.91 4.43 -11.70
C ALA A 103 16.76 3.23 -10.77
N THR A 104 17.32 2.08 -11.15
CA THR A 104 17.29 0.86 -10.32
C THR A 104 18.05 1.07 -9.02
N TRP A 105 19.28 1.58 -9.07
CA TRP A 105 20.08 1.90 -7.90
C TRP A 105 19.39 2.93 -6.99
N PHE A 106 18.82 3.99 -7.57
CA PHE A 106 18.09 5.00 -6.81
C PHE A 106 16.91 4.39 -6.06
N ILE A 107 16.06 3.61 -6.74
CA ILE A 107 14.89 2.97 -6.14
C ILE A 107 15.32 1.99 -5.04
N GLU A 108 16.32 1.14 -5.30
CA GLU A 108 16.77 0.14 -4.35
C GLU A 108 17.41 0.78 -3.11
N LEU A 109 18.21 1.83 -3.29
CA LEU A 109 18.82 2.57 -2.18
C LEU A 109 17.77 3.17 -1.24
N PHE A 110 16.84 3.97 -1.77
CA PHE A 110 15.86 4.66 -0.93
C PHE A 110 14.80 3.73 -0.34
N ARG A 111 14.55 2.58 -0.94
CA ARG A 111 13.69 1.54 -0.35
C ARG A 111 14.42 0.72 0.73
N ALA A 112 15.75 0.62 0.67
CA ALA A 112 16.56 -0.08 1.66
C ALA A 112 16.79 0.76 2.93
N ILE A 113 16.83 2.09 2.81
CA ILE A 113 17.00 2.99 3.95
C ILE A 113 15.66 3.16 4.68
N PRO A 114 15.62 3.07 6.02
CA PRO A 114 14.45 3.43 6.79
C PRO A 114 14.02 4.88 6.54
N LEU A 115 12.76 5.10 6.18
CA LEU A 115 12.20 6.41 5.83
C LEU A 115 12.49 7.49 6.89
N LEU A 116 12.35 7.15 8.17
CA LEU A 116 12.64 8.05 9.28
C LEU A 116 14.10 8.54 9.27
N ILE A 117 15.06 7.66 8.96
CA ILE A 117 16.49 8.02 8.85
C ILE A 117 16.68 8.99 7.67
N THR A 118 16.03 8.74 6.53
CA THR A 118 16.08 9.65 5.38
C THR A 118 15.55 11.04 5.72
N ILE A 119 14.39 11.12 6.38
CA ILE A 119 13.80 12.41 6.80
C ILE A 119 14.73 13.14 7.77
N TYR A 120 15.24 12.44 8.78
CA TYR A 120 16.13 13.02 9.77
C TYR A 120 17.44 13.53 9.15
N ALA A 121 18.05 12.74 8.26
CA ALA A 121 19.27 13.14 7.55
C ALA A 121 19.05 14.39 6.67
N LEU A 122 17.94 14.43 5.93
CA LEU A 122 17.57 15.61 5.13
C LEU A 122 17.36 16.85 6.01
N TRP A 123 16.71 16.68 7.16
CA TRP A 123 16.49 17.77 8.11
C TRP A 123 17.82 18.34 8.63
N VAL A 124 18.76 17.48 9.03
CA VAL A 124 20.11 17.91 9.48
C VAL A 124 20.86 18.65 8.37
N VAL A 125 20.82 18.14 7.13
CA VAL A 125 21.46 18.79 5.97
C VAL A 125 20.83 20.16 5.72
N PHE A 126 19.50 20.26 5.64
CA PHE A 126 18.83 21.52 5.38
C PHE A 126 19.04 22.53 6.50
N LEU A 127 19.11 22.08 7.75
CA LEU A 127 19.41 22.95 8.89
C LEU A 127 20.85 23.47 8.84
N SER A 128 21.80 22.62 8.44
CA SER A 128 23.23 22.99 8.33
C SER A 128 23.50 24.01 7.22
N TYR A 129 22.73 23.96 6.13
CA TYR A 129 22.84 24.88 5.01
C TYR A 129 21.70 25.90 4.94
N ARG A 130 20.98 26.13 6.04
CA ARG A 130 19.74 26.93 6.06
C ARG A 130 19.89 28.31 5.38
N ASP A 131 20.98 29.03 5.67
CA ASP A 131 21.16 30.40 5.21
C ASP A 131 21.50 30.45 3.70
N SER A 132 21.91 29.31 3.12
CA SER A 132 22.22 29.18 1.68
C SER A 132 21.07 28.63 0.84
N LEU A 133 20.02 28.09 1.47
CA LEU A 133 18.94 27.37 0.79
C LEU A 133 17.71 28.25 0.47
N GLY A 134 17.75 29.54 0.82
CA GLY A 134 16.67 30.49 0.56
C GLY A 134 15.32 30.00 1.15
N PRO A 135 14.23 29.97 0.36
CA PRO A 135 12.90 29.55 0.85
C PRO A 135 12.83 28.13 1.43
N ILE A 136 13.79 27.25 1.09
CA ILE A 136 13.89 25.91 1.70
C ILE A 136 14.45 26.00 3.12
N GLY A 137 15.40 26.92 3.34
CA GLY A 137 16.03 27.19 4.62
C GLY A 137 15.07 27.80 5.66
N ASP A 138 14.06 28.55 5.21
CA ASP A 138 13.05 29.14 6.10
C ASP A 138 12.13 28.09 6.74
N ASN A 139 11.99 26.92 6.10
CA ASN A 139 11.12 25.84 6.58
C ASN A 139 11.77 24.46 6.39
N THR A 140 12.93 24.29 6.99
CA THR A 140 13.76 23.09 6.84
C THR A 140 13.02 21.80 7.22
N ALA A 141 12.26 21.82 8.31
CA ALA A 141 11.51 20.65 8.78
C ALA A 141 10.40 20.25 7.80
N PHE A 142 9.64 21.24 7.27
CA PHE A 142 8.63 20.99 6.26
C PHE A 142 9.22 20.36 5.00
N TRP A 143 10.30 20.95 4.45
CA TRP A 143 10.90 20.45 3.23
C TRP A 143 11.61 19.12 3.39
N ALA A 144 12.26 18.88 4.54
CA ALA A 144 12.86 17.59 4.85
C ALA A 144 11.81 16.48 4.89
N LEU A 145 10.67 16.74 5.53
CA LEU A 145 9.54 15.81 5.59
C LEU A 145 8.93 15.59 4.20
N VAL A 146 8.63 16.67 3.46
CA VAL A 146 8.04 16.58 2.12
C VAL A 146 8.95 15.82 1.17
N ILE A 147 10.24 16.16 1.11
CA ILE A 147 11.18 15.52 0.18
C ILE A 147 11.44 14.07 0.59
N GLY A 148 11.66 13.80 1.88
CA GLY A 148 11.87 12.44 2.38
C GLY A 148 10.70 11.52 2.06
N LEU A 149 9.47 11.97 2.34
CA LEU A 149 8.24 11.25 2.00
C LEU A 149 8.08 11.08 0.50
N SER A 150 8.35 12.13 -0.29
CA SER A 150 8.21 12.10 -1.75
C SER A 150 9.15 11.10 -2.40
N VAL A 151 10.41 11.06 -1.96
CA VAL A 151 11.44 10.19 -2.52
C VAL A 151 11.13 8.73 -2.19
N TYR A 152 10.89 8.41 -0.92
CA TYR A 152 10.57 7.04 -0.52
C TYR A 152 9.28 6.54 -1.16
N ASN A 153 8.18 7.29 -1.01
CA ASN A 153 6.90 6.88 -1.59
C ASN A 153 6.98 6.87 -3.12
N GLY A 154 7.74 7.78 -3.75
CA GLY A 154 7.98 7.76 -5.19
C GLY A 154 8.67 6.48 -5.65
N CYS A 155 9.68 6.00 -4.91
CA CYS A 155 10.33 4.73 -5.20
C CYS A 155 9.37 3.53 -5.06
N VAL A 156 8.49 3.55 -4.04
CA VAL A 156 7.45 2.52 -3.87
C VAL A 156 6.43 2.57 -5.01
N GLN A 157 5.95 3.76 -5.38
CA GLN A 157 5.00 3.95 -6.48
C GLN A 157 5.61 3.53 -7.83
N ALA A 158 6.93 3.75 -8.02
CA ALA A 158 7.62 3.31 -9.23
C ALA A 158 7.55 1.78 -9.42
N GLU A 159 7.64 1.02 -8.34
CA GLU A 159 7.54 -0.45 -8.37
C GLU A 159 6.12 -0.91 -8.65
N VAL A 160 5.14 -0.25 -8.04
CA VAL A 160 3.72 -0.50 -8.30
C VAL A 160 3.41 -0.28 -9.78
N LEU A 161 3.84 0.85 -10.35
CA LEU A 161 3.63 1.15 -11.76
C LEU A 161 4.40 0.19 -12.68
N ARG A 162 5.66 -0.15 -12.35
CA ARG A 162 6.46 -1.13 -13.12
C ARG A 162 5.79 -2.50 -13.14
N ALA A 163 5.27 -2.95 -12.00
CA ALA A 163 4.50 -4.20 -11.91
C ALA A 163 3.22 -4.13 -12.76
N GLY A 164 2.52 -2.99 -12.75
CA GLY A 164 1.38 -2.73 -13.63
C GLY A 164 1.70 -2.82 -15.12
N ILE A 165 2.82 -2.24 -15.54
CA ILE A 165 3.27 -2.30 -16.95
C ILE A 165 3.59 -3.75 -17.35
N ASN A 166 4.31 -4.47 -16.49
CA ASN A 166 4.68 -5.86 -16.75
C ASN A 166 3.49 -6.83 -16.68
N ALA A 167 2.38 -6.44 -16.06
CA ALA A 167 1.15 -7.22 -16.00
C ALA A 167 0.32 -7.14 -17.29
N VAL A 168 0.61 -6.20 -18.20
CA VAL A 168 -0.09 -6.09 -19.48
C VAL A 168 0.21 -7.33 -20.35
N PRO A 169 -0.80 -8.00 -20.94
CA PRO A 169 -0.58 -9.17 -21.77
C PRO A 169 0.37 -8.91 -22.93
N ARG A 170 1.38 -9.78 -23.11
CA ARG A 170 2.39 -9.63 -24.17
C ARG A 170 1.80 -9.55 -25.56
N GLY A 171 0.71 -10.27 -25.83
CA GLY A 171 -0.01 -10.20 -27.12
C GLY A 171 -0.50 -8.79 -27.49
N GLN A 172 -0.83 -7.93 -26.52
CA GLN A 172 -1.18 -6.53 -26.82
C GLN A 172 0.04 -5.72 -27.29
N VAL A 173 1.20 -6.00 -26.70
CA VAL A 173 2.48 -5.37 -27.06
C VAL A 173 2.93 -5.85 -28.44
N GLU A 174 2.84 -7.15 -28.69
CA GLU A 174 3.16 -7.76 -29.99
C GLU A 174 2.25 -7.24 -31.11
N ALA A 175 0.94 -7.16 -30.87
CA ALA A 175 0.00 -6.58 -31.83
C ALA A 175 0.28 -5.10 -32.10
N ALA A 176 0.64 -4.32 -31.07
CA ALA A 176 1.01 -2.92 -31.22
C ALA A 176 2.26 -2.75 -32.11
N TYR A 177 3.27 -3.61 -31.94
CA TYR A 177 4.44 -3.63 -32.82
C TYR A 177 4.11 -4.09 -34.25
N ALA A 178 3.21 -5.06 -34.42
CA ALA A 178 2.74 -5.50 -35.74
C ALA A 178 1.99 -4.40 -36.50
N LEU A 179 1.35 -3.46 -35.79
CA LEU A 179 0.74 -2.25 -36.36
C LEU A 179 1.75 -1.12 -36.64
N GLY A 180 3.06 -1.36 -36.45
CA GLY A 180 4.12 -0.40 -36.75
C GLY A 180 4.33 0.67 -35.68
N LEU A 181 3.77 0.50 -34.48
CA LEU A 181 3.97 1.45 -33.39
C LEU A 181 5.42 1.38 -32.87
N ARG A 182 6.07 2.55 -32.75
CA ARG A 182 7.40 2.64 -32.11
C ARG A 182 7.28 2.41 -30.60
N LYS A 183 8.36 1.98 -29.94
CA LYS A 183 8.38 1.70 -28.49
C LYS A 183 7.80 2.84 -27.63
N SER A 184 8.11 4.10 -27.96
CA SER A 184 7.56 5.24 -27.21
C SER A 184 6.04 5.35 -27.34
N GLN A 185 5.47 5.05 -28.52
CA GLN A 185 4.02 4.99 -28.71
C GLN A 185 3.42 3.82 -27.93
N VAL A 186 4.05 2.63 -27.98
CA VAL A 186 3.62 1.48 -27.18
C VAL A 186 3.62 1.82 -25.68
N MET A 187 4.67 2.49 -25.20
CA MET A 187 4.77 2.90 -23.81
C MET A 187 3.71 3.94 -23.40
N THR A 188 3.58 5.04 -24.15
CA THR A 188 2.73 6.17 -23.75
C THR A 188 1.25 6.00 -24.10
N MET A 189 0.94 5.33 -25.21
CA MET A 189 -0.44 5.18 -25.69
C MET A 189 -1.09 3.89 -25.20
N LEU A 190 -0.30 2.84 -24.93
CA LEU A 190 -0.82 1.51 -24.59
C LEU A 190 -0.47 1.05 -23.16
N LEU A 191 0.82 0.97 -22.82
CA LEU A 191 1.26 0.40 -21.54
C LEU A 191 0.96 1.32 -20.35
N LEU A 192 1.41 2.57 -20.37
CA LEU A 192 1.25 3.50 -19.24
C LEU A 192 -0.21 3.75 -18.86
N PRO A 193 -1.13 4.07 -19.80
CA PRO A 193 -2.52 4.33 -19.44
C PRO A 193 -3.22 3.09 -18.83
N GLN A 194 -2.90 1.89 -19.34
CA GLN A 194 -3.44 0.64 -18.82
C GLN A 194 -2.85 0.26 -17.46
N ALA A 195 -1.54 0.42 -17.29
CA ALA A 195 -0.85 0.16 -16.04
C ALA A 195 -1.34 1.09 -14.93
N VAL A 196 -1.43 2.40 -15.19
CA VAL A 196 -1.93 3.39 -14.22
C VAL A 196 -3.37 3.06 -13.81
N ARG A 197 -4.24 2.70 -14.75
CA ARG A 197 -5.63 2.33 -14.44
C ARG A 197 -5.73 1.05 -13.62
N SER A 198 -4.97 0.02 -13.98
CA SER A 198 -4.99 -1.27 -13.28
C SER A 198 -4.35 -1.19 -11.89
N MET A 199 -3.36 -0.31 -11.69
CA MET A 199 -2.68 -0.12 -10.43
C MET A 199 -3.26 0.99 -9.56
N LEU A 200 -4.26 1.74 -10.05
CA LEU A 200 -4.90 2.83 -9.31
C LEU A 200 -5.32 2.43 -7.87
N PRO A 201 -5.90 1.24 -7.61
CA PRO A 201 -6.24 0.83 -6.24
C PRO A 201 -5.02 0.75 -5.32
N THR A 202 -3.92 0.20 -5.83
CA THR A 202 -2.64 0.10 -5.10
C THR A 202 -2.02 1.48 -4.89
N VAL A 203 -2.03 2.32 -5.92
CA VAL A 203 -1.52 3.70 -5.85
C VAL A 203 -2.24 4.51 -4.77
N ILE A 204 -3.57 4.42 -4.69
CA ILE A 204 -4.33 5.14 -3.67
C ILE A 204 -4.13 4.51 -2.28
N SER A 205 -4.03 3.18 -2.18
CA SER A 205 -3.69 2.52 -0.91
C SER A 205 -2.34 3.01 -0.37
N GLN A 206 -1.38 3.25 -1.25
CA GLN A 206 -0.09 3.82 -0.88
C GLN A 206 -0.20 5.29 -0.43
N LEU A 207 -1.14 6.08 -0.96
CA LEU A 207 -1.40 7.43 -0.43
C LEU A 207 -1.92 7.39 1.02
N VAL A 208 -2.70 6.37 1.41
CA VAL A 208 -3.08 6.19 2.83
C VAL A 208 -1.87 5.91 3.71
N VAL A 209 -0.87 5.18 3.20
CA VAL A 209 0.41 4.98 3.89
C VAL A 209 1.16 6.30 4.01
N THR A 210 1.25 7.08 2.93
CA THR A 210 1.89 8.41 2.95
C THR A 210 1.24 9.36 3.96
N LEU A 211 -0.10 9.34 4.09
CA LEU A 211 -0.83 10.13 5.09
C LEU A 211 -0.50 9.70 6.53
N LYS A 212 -0.22 8.41 6.78
CA LYS A 212 0.23 7.95 8.10
C LYS A 212 1.67 8.36 8.36
N ASP A 213 2.52 8.27 7.35
CA ASP A 213 3.95 8.58 7.44
C ASP A 213 4.23 10.07 7.66
N THR A 214 3.27 10.97 7.42
CA THR A 214 3.42 12.39 7.81
C THR A 214 3.63 12.57 9.30
N SER A 215 3.13 11.64 10.13
CA SER A 215 3.34 11.65 11.57
C SER A 215 4.80 11.48 11.98
N LEU A 216 5.67 11.01 11.07
CA LEU A 216 7.12 11.01 11.29
C LEU A 216 7.68 12.42 11.43
N GLY A 217 6.95 13.46 11.00
CA GLY A 217 7.32 14.87 11.20
C GLY A 217 7.54 15.26 12.67
N TYR A 218 6.86 14.58 13.61
CA TYR A 218 6.97 14.89 15.04
C TYR A 218 8.42 14.85 15.56
N ILE A 219 9.25 13.96 14.99
CA ILE A 219 10.63 13.74 15.46
C ILE A 219 11.57 14.89 15.12
N ILE A 220 11.26 15.64 14.05
CA ILE A 220 12.04 16.79 13.56
C ILE A 220 11.37 18.11 13.93
N LEU A 221 10.47 18.07 14.92
CA LEU A 221 9.76 19.22 15.46
C LEU A 221 8.90 19.96 14.42
N TYR A 222 8.40 19.24 13.41
CA TYR A 222 7.43 19.81 12.47
C TYR A 222 6.03 19.82 13.13
N PRO A 223 5.32 20.96 13.18
CA PRO A 223 4.02 21.10 13.85
C PRO A 223 2.88 20.46 13.04
N GLU A 224 2.93 19.13 12.90
CA GLU A 224 1.85 18.30 12.41
C GLU A 224 1.01 17.74 13.56
N LEU A 225 -0.11 17.11 13.24
CA LEU A 225 -1.12 16.69 14.22
C LEU A 225 -0.59 15.84 15.39
N LEU A 226 0.37 14.92 15.17
CA LEU A 226 0.96 14.11 16.25
C LEU A 226 1.94 14.93 17.10
N PHE A 227 2.69 15.86 16.51
CA PHE A 227 3.52 16.82 17.23
C PHE A 227 2.67 17.69 18.16
N GLU A 228 1.57 18.27 17.67
CA GLU A 228 0.67 19.06 18.49
C GLU A 228 0.07 18.21 19.63
N ALA A 229 -0.26 16.95 19.36
CA ALA A 229 -0.69 16.01 20.39
C ALA A 229 0.34 15.86 21.51
N ARG A 230 1.62 15.71 21.13
CA ARG A 230 2.72 15.57 22.08
C ARG A 230 2.94 16.86 22.88
N GLU A 231 2.89 18.02 22.24
CA GLU A 231 3.04 19.30 22.92
C GLU A 231 1.90 19.57 23.91
N MET A 232 0.64 19.36 23.50
CA MET A 232 -0.51 19.45 24.41
C MET A 232 -0.37 18.51 25.61
N ALA A 233 0.05 17.26 25.36
CA ALA A 233 0.22 16.26 26.40
C ALA A 233 1.37 16.57 27.36
N ASN A 234 2.38 17.34 26.95
CA ASN A 234 3.53 17.70 27.80
C ASN A 234 3.36 19.04 28.52
N ASN A 235 2.65 19.98 27.91
CA ASN A 235 2.55 21.36 28.40
C ASN A 235 1.27 21.61 29.22
N ILE A 236 0.23 20.79 29.06
CA ILE A 236 -1.01 20.88 29.83
C ILE A 236 -0.90 19.93 31.02
N ILE A 237 -1.10 20.47 32.22
CA ILE A 237 -1.17 19.68 33.46
C ILE A 237 -2.58 19.83 34.03
N VAL A 238 -3.24 18.69 34.28
CA VAL A 238 -4.56 18.63 34.93
C VAL A 238 -4.42 17.70 36.13
N ASN A 239 -4.83 18.15 37.31
CA ASN A 239 -4.74 17.37 38.56
C ASN A 239 -3.33 16.85 38.88
N GLY A 240 -2.30 17.59 38.47
CA GLY A 240 -0.89 17.22 38.67
C GLY A 240 -0.37 16.13 37.73
N GLU A 241 -1.18 15.67 36.77
CA GLU A 241 -0.78 14.70 35.76
C GLU A 241 -0.93 15.26 34.32
N ASN A 242 -0.18 14.66 33.41
CA ASN A 242 -0.26 14.95 31.99
C ASN A 242 -1.45 14.21 31.36
N PRO A 243 -2.32 14.87 30.56
CA PRO A 243 -3.47 14.26 29.92
C PRO A 243 -3.08 13.49 28.65
N ILE A 244 -2.07 12.62 28.72
CA ILE A 244 -1.53 11.91 27.55
C ILE A 244 -2.61 11.00 26.93
N THR A 245 -3.36 10.29 27.78
CA THR A 245 -4.37 9.32 27.33
C THR A 245 -5.50 9.98 26.50
N PRO A 246 -6.24 10.97 27.02
CA PRO A 246 -7.32 11.59 26.25
C PRO A 246 -6.81 12.27 24.97
N VAL A 247 -5.63 12.91 25.01
CA VAL A 247 -5.04 13.57 23.84
C VAL A 247 -4.74 12.55 22.75
N VAL A 248 -4.11 11.42 23.08
CA VAL A 248 -3.83 10.33 22.14
C VAL A 248 -5.13 9.69 21.62
N ILE A 249 -6.16 9.54 22.45
CA ILE A 249 -7.46 9.01 22.02
C ILE A 249 -8.10 9.93 20.97
N VAL A 250 -8.18 11.24 21.26
CA VAL A 250 -8.81 12.22 20.36
C VAL A 250 -8.01 12.37 19.07
N VAL A 251 -6.70 12.61 19.16
CA VAL A 251 -5.85 12.78 17.97
C VAL A 251 -5.74 11.48 17.17
N GLY A 252 -5.65 10.33 17.85
CA GLY A 252 -5.68 9.01 17.21
C GLY A 252 -6.99 8.77 16.47
N ALA A 253 -8.14 9.15 17.05
CA ALA A 253 -9.43 9.06 16.38
C ALA A 253 -9.50 9.96 15.14
N ILE A 254 -8.92 11.17 15.19
CA ILE A 254 -8.80 12.04 14.01
C ILE A 254 -7.96 11.37 12.92
N TYR A 255 -6.76 10.87 13.25
CA TYR A 255 -5.89 10.16 12.30
C TYR A 255 -6.59 8.94 11.67
N VAL A 256 -7.27 8.12 12.48
CA VAL A 256 -8.05 6.97 11.99
C VAL A 256 -9.17 7.42 11.07
N THR A 257 -9.90 8.48 11.44
CA THR A 257 -10.98 9.03 10.61
C THR A 257 -10.46 9.52 9.26
N LEU A 258 -9.33 10.23 9.24
CA LEU A 258 -8.69 10.68 7.99
C LEU A 258 -8.26 9.50 7.12
N CYS A 259 -7.64 8.48 7.71
CA CYS A 259 -7.24 7.27 6.99
C CYS A 259 -8.44 6.52 6.41
N LEU A 260 -9.51 6.36 7.18
CA LEU A 260 -10.75 5.73 6.73
C LEU A 260 -11.45 6.57 5.66
N ALA A 261 -11.46 7.90 5.80
CA ALA A 261 -12.01 8.80 4.79
C ALA A 261 -11.24 8.66 3.46
N LEU A 262 -9.91 8.71 3.49
CA LEU A 262 -9.08 8.54 2.29
C LEU A 262 -9.21 7.14 1.69
N ALA A 263 -9.23 6.08 2.51
CA ALA A 263 -9.44 4.71 2.05
C ALA A 263 -10.86 4.50 1.46
N SER A 264 -11.87 5.13 2.04
CA SER A 264 -13.24 5.08 1.50
C SER A 264 -13.33 5.79 0.15
N LEU A 265 -12.71 6.96 0.02
CA LEU A 265 -12.58 7.68 -1.24
C LEU A 265 -11.86 6.83 -2.30
N ALA A 266 -10.79 6.14 -1.89
CA ALA A 266 -10.06 5.19 -2.74
C ALA A 266 -10.98 4.10 -3.30
N SER A 267 -11.72 3.44 -2.41
CA SER A 267 -12.63 2.35 -2.77
C SER A 267 -13.79 2.83 -3.65
N TRP A 268 -14.25 4.06 -3.47
CA TRP A 268 -15.28 4.67 -4.30
C TRP A 268 -14.76 4.95 -5.73
N ILE A 269 -13.55 5.51 -5.87
CA ILE A 269 -12.89 5.74 -7.17
C ILE A 269 -12.68 4.40 -7.89
N GLU A 270 -12.20 3.37 -7.18
CA GLU A 270 -12.00 2.03 -7.72
C GLU A 270 -13.29 1.42 -8.27
N ARG A 271 -14.38 1.45 -7.48
CA ARG A 271 -15.69 0.90 -7.89
C ARG A 271 -16.19 1.58 -9.16
N ARG A 272 -16.01 2.90 -9.27
CA ARG A 272 -16.39 3.65 -10.47
C ARG A 272 -15.55 3.27 -11.70
N GLY A 273 -14.25 3.04 -11.51
CA GLY A 273 -13.34 2.60 -12.59
C GLY A 273 -13.54 1.15 -13.04
N SER A 274 -13.93 0.26 -12.12
CA SER A 274 -14.10 -1.18 -12.39
C SER A 274 -15.30 -1.52 -13.29
N ARG A 275 -16.28 -0.61 -13.40
CA ARG A 275 -17.49 -0.79 -14.20
C ARG A 275 -17.26 -0.74 -15.72
N ALA A 276 -16.04 -0.43 -16.15
CA ALA A 276 -15.59 -0.47 -17.55
C ALA A 276 -14.94 -1.81 -17.97
N LYS A 277 -15.02 -2.87 -17.15
CA LYS A 277 -14.66 -4.23 -17.56
C LYS A 277 -15.71 -4.82 -18.52
N THR A 278 -15.86 -4.24 -19.70
CA THR A 278 -16.46 -4.94 -20.84
C THR A 278 -15.36 -5.81 -21.44
N GLY A 279 -15.05 -6.92 -20.78
CA GLY A 279 -14.27 -7.97 -21.42
C GLY A 279 -15.06 -8.43 -22.63
N ILE A 280 -14.47 -8.34 -23.82
CA ILE A 280 -14.99 -9.05 -24.99
C ILE A 280 -15.07 -10.51 -24.58
N ALA A 281 -16.29 -11.03 -24.46
CA ALA A 281 -16.50 -12.46 -24.35
C ALA A 281 -15.92 -13.05 -25.62
N VAL A 282 -14.78 -13.73 -25.52
CA VAL A 282 -14.30 -14.57 -26.60
C VAL A 282 -15.40 -15.60 -26.80
N ALA A 283 -16.12 -15.48 -27.92
CA ALA A 283 -17.10 -16.48 -28.32
C ALA A 283 -16.38 -17.83 -28.29
N ALA A 284 -16.87 -18.75 -27.45
CA ALA A 284 -16.37 -20.11 -27.45
C ALA A 284 -16.53 -20.61 -28.89
N THR A 285 -15.42 -20.85 -29.58
CA THR A 285 -15.43 -21.58 -30.83
C THR A 285 -15.99 -22.96 -30.51
N THR A 286 -17.27 -23.17 -30.81
CA THR A 286 -17.84 -24.51 -30.91
C THR A 286 -16.95 -25.27 -31.88
N GLY A 287 -16.27 -26.30 -31.40
CA GLY A 287 -15.52 -27.21 -32.26
C GLY A 287 -16.43 -27.76 -33.36
N PRO A 288 -15.86 -28.21 -34.50
CA PRO A 288 -16.67 -28.71 -35.61
C PRO A 288 -17.58 -29.84 -35.13
N GLU A 289 -18.85 -29.81 -35.57
CA GLU A 289 -19.82 -30.83 -35.23
C GLU A 289 -19.34 -32.22 -35.70
N PRO A 290 -19.69 -33.30 -35.00
CA PRO A 290 -19.24 -34.67 -35.33
C PRO A 290 -19.59 -35.14 -36.75
N SER A 291 -20.46 -34.41 -37.46
CA SER A 291 -20.85 -34.70 -38.84
C SER A 291 -19.75 -34.44 -39.88
N ASP A 292 -18.70 -33.69 -39.52
CA ASP A 292 -17.59 -33.37 -40.43
C ASP A 292 -16.44 -34.40 -40.36
N MET A 293 -16.58 -35.46 -39.55
CA MET A 293 -15.59 -36.54 -39.49
C MET A 293 -15.85 -37.57 -40.59
N ILE A 294 -14.94 -37.60 -41.59
CA ILE A 294 -14.90 -38.63 -42.64
C ILE A 294 -14.76 -40.02 -41.98
N PRO A 295 -15.54 -41.05 -42.38
CA PRO A 295 -15.45 -42.37 -41.78
C PRO A 295 -14.08 -43.00 -42.05
N ALA A 296 -13.43 -43.51 -41.00
CA ALA A 296 -12.19 -44.28 -41.12
C ALA A 296 -12.44 -45.59 -41.88
N GLN A 297 -11.62 -45.87 -42.90
CA GLN A 297 -11.61 -47.15 -43.62
C GLN A 297 -11.14 -48.28 -42.68
N PRO A 298 -11.71 -49.50 -42.80
CA PRO A 298 -11.34 -50.61 -41.94
C PRO A 298 -9.94 -51.13 -42.28
N ALA A 299 -9.10 -51.25 -41.25
CA ALA A 299 -7.75 -51.82 -41.35
C ALA A 299 -7.82 -53.33 -41.58
N GLY A 300 -7.09 -53.81 -42.59
CA GLY A 300 -6.97 -55.22 -42.93
C GLY A 300 -6.26 -56.05 -41.85
N GLU A 301 -6.68 -57.30 -41.73
CA GLU A 301 -6.13 -58.32 -40.83
C GLU A 301 -4.64 -58.60 -41.12
N GLY A 302 -3.82 -58.54 -40.08
CA GLY A 302 -2.43 -59.03 -40.06
C GLY A 302 -2.25 -60.00 -38.89
N PRO A 303 -1.47 -61.08 -39.04
CA PRO A 303 -1.58 -62.27 -38.18
C PRO A 303 -0.86 -62.14 -36.84
N ALA A 304 -1.43 -62.82 -35.83
CA ALA A 304 -0.94 -62.90 -34.47
C ALA A 304 0.13 -63.98 -34.28
N VAL A 305 1.23 -63.65 -33.61
CA VAL A 305 2.24 -64.55 -32.99
C VAL A 305 2.91 -63.71 -31.89
N GLU A 306 2.78 -63.91 -30.58
CA GLU A 306 3.00 -65.03 -29.64
C GLU A 306 4.00 -64.51 -28.58
N ALA A 307 3.66 -64.72 -27.31
CA ALA A 307 4.38 -64.19 -26.15
C ALA A 307 5.55 -65.10 -25.74
N ALA A 308 6.71 -64.52 -25.45
CA ALA A 308 7.79 -65.20 -24.72
C ALA A 308 8.36 -64.24 -23.67
N GLY A 309 8.41 -64.70 -22.41
CA GLY A 309 8.70 -63.87 -21.24
C GLY A 309 10.16 -63.88 -20.74
N VAL A 310 10.30 -63.31 -19.53
CA VAL A 310 11.44 -63.41 -18.57
C VAL A 310 12.63 -62.50 -18.96
N LYS A 311 13.17 -61.59 -18.12
CA LYS A 311 13.74 -61.79 -16.77
C LYS A 311 14.04 -60.44 -16.09
N LYS A 312 13.96 -60.41 -14.76
CA LYS A 312 14.58 -59.40 -13.87
C LYS A 312 16.12 -59.51 -13.91
N SER A 313 16.83 -58.38 -13.87
CA SER A 313 18.18 -58.28 -13.31
C SER A 313 18.52 -56.84 -12.89
N ASP A 314 19.31 -56.76 -11.82
CA ASP A 314 19.63 -55.63 -10.96
C ASP A 314 20.58 -54.57 -11.57
N LEU A 315 20.47 -53.33 -11.05
CA LEU A 315 21.51 -52.35 -10.64
C LEU A 315 22.60 -51.92 -11.66
N PRO A 316 23.31 -50.78 -11.46
CA PRO A 316 23.50 -49.97 -10.25
C PRO A 316 22.68 -48.67 -10.15
#